data_AF-A0A6C0J9S2-F1
#
_entry.id   AF-A0A6C0J9S2-F1
#
_cell.length_a   1.000
_cell.length_b   1.000
_cell.length_c   1.000
_cell.angle_alpha   90.00
_cell.angle_beta   90.00
_cell.angle_gamma   90.00
#
_symmetry.space_group_name_H-M   'P 1'
#
loop_
_entity.id
_entity.type
_entity.pdbx_description
1 polymer ?
#
loop_
_entity_poly.entity_id
_entity_poly.type
_entity_poly.pdbx_seq_one_letter_code
_entity_poly.pdbx_strand_id
1 'polypeptide(L)'
;MRLITKPEQSGKTFVMLQEMVRIVQTENPEDLRNINIVLCDNNLLLVLQTLHRVGSVDLLENHIELSSAKRSSCTNFREVVDGIINRGTRNILCCSNHIRMKDVSSIIQTLINLGIGGVYQFNIWVDEADKWLKGIDTNICPLIEKYGNIKLNLITATPKNIIKKYGKVEILPLECSTLPSYHSWMDSNFITYKDLFRTPDFVEKVLKDNPDEIKPGTKWFIPAGFRIDSHHLVKEYCKSHGFVTIIINGEGLKIYFPDGKMEKRLREEMPDRLIYNIYEELNLSRFPLAITGYLCISRGITISSPEFQISHAIMPAGMKNDQEISQVAGRTKGNQKLWDSYQSPKIYVTEKFLENAATIERKTRALSETAFKQDIRIVDMDIYNTVDKPFSYYQHPVFFKTYEEAVRYLETQEEHLKPKDCEKIIINAEKMIAKKKWILRRGGLETGHWISNSLITKNVIESGKVLFFTKKTLEITPIFKTVAQPDTLKYRSFVIIPVYKDKLAGAEEVSFVVRHTKWK
;
A
#
# COMPACT_ATOMS: atom_id res chain seq x y z
N MET A 1 -8.08 14.91 -2.42
CA MET A 1 -8.05 13.47 -2.10
C MET A 1 -6.89 13.23 -1.17
N ARG A 2 -7.14 12.58 -0.04
CA ARG A 2 -6.18 12.37 1.04
C ARG A 2 -5.87 10.90 1.24
N LEU A 3 -4.60 10.56 1.40
CA LEU A 3 -4.07 9.21 1.59
C LEU A 3 -3.72 9.01 3.06
N ILE A 4 -4.20 7.91 3.63
CA ILE A 4 -3.87 7.43 4.96
C ILE A 4 -3.17 6.09 4.80
N THR A 5 -1.91 6.02 5.21
CA THR A 5 -1.07 4.84 5.03
C THR A 5 -0.45 4.38 6.34
N LYS A 6 -0.65 3.10 6.67
CA LYS A 6 0.02 2.41 7.79
C LYS A 6 0.14 0.90 7.45
N PRO A 7 1.10 0.19 8.06
CA PRO A 7 1.24 -1.26 7.86
C PRO A 7 -0.05 -2.06 8.13
N GLU A 8 -0.11 -3.31 7.66
CA GLU A 8 -1.17 -4.26 8.04
C GLU A 8 -1.24 -4.39 9.57
N GLN A 9 -2.45 -4.59 10.09
CA GLN A 9 -2.68 -4.85 11.54
C GLN A 9 -2.12 -3.78 12.51
N SER A 10 -1.79 -2.58 12.02
CA SER A 10 -1.28 -1.45 12.81
C SER A 10 -2.38 -0.47 13.28
N GLY A 11 -3.66 -0.81 13.06
CA GLY A 11 -4.79 0.03 13.46
C GLY A 11 -5.20 1.13 12.49
N LYS A 12 -5.10 0.90 11.16
CA LYS A 12 -5.58 1.86 10.14
C LYS A 12 -7.02 2.32 10.33
N THR A 13 -7.93 1.39 10.63
CA THR A 13 -9.35 1.70 10.87
C THR A 13 -9.52 2.64 12.06
N PHE A 14 -8.69 2.55 13.11
CA PHE A 14 -8.75 3.46 14.24
C PHE A 14 -8.39 4.90 13.84
N VAL A 15 -7.42 5.09 12.95
CA VAL A 15 -7.09 6.43 12.42
C VAL A 15 -8.29 7.02 11.65
N MET A 16 -8.96 6.22 10.83
CA MET A 16 -10.20 6.65 10.16
C MET A 16 -11.27 7.09 11.18
N LEU A 17 -11.50 6.30 12.23
CA LEU A 17 -12.48 6.63 13.26
C LEU A 17 -12.11 7.90 14.03
N GLN A 18 -10.85 8.09 14.38
CA GLN A 18 -10.35 9.30 15.03
C GLN A 18 -10.56 10.53 14.15
N GLU A 19 -10.31 10.42 12.85
CA GLU A 19 -10.57 11.51 11.91
C GLU A 19 -12.07 11.80 11.75
N MET A 20 -12.92 10.78 11.69
CA MET A 20 -14.38 10.96 11.67
C MET A 20 -14.86 11.68 12.93
N VAL A 21 -14.37 11.28 14.11
CA VAL A 21 -14.69 11.93 15.39
C VAL A 21 -14.22 13.39 15.38
N ARG A 22 -12.97 13.64 14.94
CA ARG A 22 -12.44 15.00 14.83
C ARG A 22 -13.31 15.87 13.93
N ILE A 23 -13.73 15.34 12.78
CA ILE A 23 -14.61 16.06 11.83
C ILE A 23 -15.91 16.48 12.52
N VAL A 24 -16.56 15.56 13.25
CA VAL A 24 -17.80 15.84 14.00
C VAL A 24 -17.55 16.86 15.12
N GLN A 25 -16.44 16.76 15.86
CA GLN A 25 -16.11 17.69 16.95
C GLN A 25 -15.81 19.12 16.46
N THR A 26 -15.31 19.25 15.23
CA THR A 26 -15.01 20.55 14.60
C THR A 26 -16.15 21.08 13.72
N GLU A 27 -17.28 20.38 13.69
CA GLU A 27 -18.45 20.78 12.91
C GLU A 27 -19.15 21.96 13.59
N ASN A 28 -19.19 23.12 12.93
CA ASN A 28 -20.00 24.23 13.43
C ASN A 28 -21.47 24.03 13.00
N PRO A 29 -22.46 24.42 13.83
CA PRO A 29 -23.88 24.32 13.48
C PRO A 29 -24.28 25.10 12.22
N GLU A 30 -23.51 26.12 11.85
CA GLU A 30 -23.71 26.97 10.67
C GLU A 30 -23.03 26.42 9.41
N ASP A 31 -22.16 25.41 9.56
CA ASP A 31 -21.43 24.77 8.46
C ASP A 31 -22.21 23.61 7.82
N LEU A 32 -21.65 23.06 6.74
CA LEU A 32 -22.14 21.84 6.12
C LEU A 32 -22.14 20.67 7.10
N ARG A 33 -23.26 19.94 7.15
CA ARG A 33 -23.41 18.76 7.97
C ARG A 33 -22.61 17.58 7.42
N ASN A 34 -21.82 16.90 8.24
CA ASN A 34 -20.97 15.82 7.74
C ASN A 34 -21.75 14.53 7.49
N ILE A 35 -21.50 13.88 6.34
CA ILE A 35 -21.94 12.52 6.05
C ILE A 35 -20.72 11.67 5.75
N ASN A 36 -20.49 10.65 6.57
CA ASN A 36 -19.42 9.68 6.35
C ASN A 36 -19.94 8.47 5.58
N ILE A 37 -19.27 8.14 4.49
CA ILE A 37 -19.53 6.93 3.70
C ILE A 37 -18.27 6.08 3.74
N VAL A 38 -18.32 4.94 4.42
CA VAL A 38 -17.20 4.02 4.62
C VAL A 38 -17.37 2.80 3.72
N LEU A 39 -16.47 2.69 2.76
CA LEU A 39 -16.33 1.58 1.83
C LEU A 39 -15.25 0.62 2.37
N CYS A 40 -15.65 -0.44 3.07
CA CYS A 40 -14.74 -1.50 3.53
C CYS A 40 -14.29 -2.38 2.34
N ASP A 41 -13.27 -3.23 2.47
CA ASP A 41 -12.97 -4.22 1.40
C ASP A 41 -14.20 -5.11 1.11
N ASN A 42 -14.21 -5.84 -0.02
CA ASN A 42 -15.36 -6.64 -0.47
C ASN A 42 -15.60 -7.89 0.40
N ASN A 43 -15.94 -7.69 1.67
CA ASN A 43 -16.17 -8.72 2.67
C ASN A 43 -17.17 -8.19 3.71
N LEU A 44 -18.35 -8.81 3.77
CA LEU A 44 -19.42 -8.43 4.70
C LEU A 44 -19.03 -8.57 6.17
N LEU A 45 -18.06 -9.41 6.51
CA LEU A 45 -17.54 -9.50 7.87
C LEU A 45 -16.79 -8.23 8.21
N LEU A 46 -15.94 -7.70 7.33
CA LEU A 46 -15.23 -6.44 7.56
C LEU A 46 -16.17 -5.25 7.75
N VAL A 47 -17.27 -5.22 7.00
CA VAL A 47 -18.34 -4.23 7.21
C VAL A 47 -18.91 -4.37 8.61
N LEU A 48 -19.27 -5.58 9.04
CA LEU A 48 -19.79 -5.83 10.39
C LEU A 48 -18.79 -5.45 11.49
N GLN A 49 -17.50 -5.78 11.34
CA GLN A 49 -16.46 -5.40 12.29
C GLN A 49 -16.35 -3.88 12.41
N THR A 50 -16.40 -3.18 11.28
CA THR A 50 -16.31 -1.72 11.25
C THR A 50 -17.58 -1.08 11.81
N LEU A 51 -18.76 -1.68 11.56
CA LEU A 51 -20.04 -1.27 12.11
C LEU A 51 -20.03 -1.29 13.63
N HIS A 52 -19.59 -2.40 14.24
CA HIS A 52 -19.44 -2.50 15.69
C HIS A 52 -18.48 -1.45 16.27
N ARG A 53 -17.36 -1.19 15.60
CA ARG A 53 -16.40 -0.16 16.04
C ARG A 53 -16.95 1.26 15.91
N VAL A 54 -17.77 1.53 14.90
CA VAL A 54 -18.46 2.82 14.74
C VAL A 54 -19.52 2.98 15.83
N GLY A 55 -20.32 1.94 16.07
CA GLY A 55 -21.35 1.95 17.09
C GLY A 55 -20.84 2.02 18.53
N SER A 56 -19.58 1.65 18.80
CA SER A 56 -18.95 1.83 20.11
C SER A 56 -18.42 3.25 20.37
N VAL A 57 -18.64 4.19 19.44
CA VAL A 57 -18.23 5.59 19.56
C VAL A 57 -19.49 6.44 19.58
N ASP A 58 -19.84 7.02 20.73
CA ASP A 58 -21.08 7.78 20.95
C ASP A 58 -21.30 8.88 19.89
N LEU A 59 -20.23 9.58 19.48
CA LEU A 59 -20.29 10.62 18.46
C LEU A 59 -20.63 10.11 17.04
N LEU A 60 -20.64 8.80 16.82
CA LEU A 60 -20.90 8.15 15.54
C LEU A 60 -22.13 7.22 15.55
N GLU A 61 -22.95 7.27 16.61
CA GLU A 61 -24.06 6.33 16.85
C GLU A 61 -25.10 6.24 15.72
N ASN A 62 -25.32 7.33 14.95
CA ASN A 62 -26.24 7.36 13.80
C ASN A 62 -25.66 6.69 12.55
N HIS A 63 -25.43 5.38 12.63
CA HIS A 63 -24.78 4.55 11.62
C HIS A 63 -25.68 3.44 11.06
N ILE A 64 -25.47 3.09 9.79
CA ILE A 64 -26.20 2.01 9.11
C ILE A 64 -25.28 1.12 8.27
N GLU A 65 -25.68 -0.14 8.08
CA GLU A 65 -25.12 -1.04 7.07
C GLU A 65 -25.94 -0.89 5.78
N LEU A 66 -25.27 -0.63 4.65
CA LEU A 66 -25.85 -0.73 3.30
C LEU A 66 -25.33 -2.01 2.63
N SER A 67 -26.08 -3.10 2.76
CA SER A 67 -25.69 -4.39 2.19
C SER A 67 -26.88 -5.27 1.82
N SER A 68 -26.61 -6.37 1.11
CA SER A 68 -27.61 -7.41 0.82
C SER A 68 -27.72 -8.45 1.95
N ALA A 69 -27.03 -8.26 3.07
CA ALA A 69 -27.10 -9.19 4.19
C ALA A 69 -28.50 -9.14 4.83
N LYS A 70 -29.03 -10.30 5.25
CA LYS A 70 -30.36 -10.38 5.89
C LYS A 70 -30.50 -9.53 7.16
N ARG A 71 -29.38 -9.29 7.85
CA ARG A 71 -29.29 -8.44 9.05
C ARG A 71 -29.29 -6.93 8.74
N SER A 72 -29.07 -6.55 7.47
CA SER A 72 -28.88 -5.16 7.08
C SER A 72 -30.21 -4.41 7.16
N SER A 73 -30.22 -3.26 7.83
CA SER A 73 -31.40 -2.39 7.91
C SER A 73 -31.64 -1.57 6.65
N CYS A 74 -30.64 -1.47 5.77
CA CYS A 74 -30.73 -0.81 4.47
C CYS A 74 -30.13 -1.69 3.37
N THR A 75 -30.86 -1.89 2.28
CA THR A 75 -30.47 -2.77 1.17
C THR A 75 -30.17 -2.02 -0.12
N ASN A 76 -30.77 -0.83 -0.28
CA ASN A 76 -30.67 -0.01 -1.49
C ASN A 76 -30.42 1.47 -1.15
N PHE A 77 -30.01 2.23 -2.17
CA PHE A 77 -29.61 3.63 -1.99
C PHE A 77 -30.77 4.55 -1.57
N ARG A 78 -32.03 4.23 -1.92
CA ARG A 78 -33.19 5.08 -1.59
C ARG A 78 -33.50 5.06 -0.11
N GLU A 79 -33.39 3.90 0.53
CA GLU A 79 -33.50 3.75 1.98
C GLU A 79 -32.43 4.55 2.72
N VAL A 80 -31.22 4.64 2.16
CA VAL A 80 -30.16 5.48 2.72
C VAL A 80 -30.49 6.96 2.60
N VAL A 81 -30.99 7.41 1.44
CA VAL A 81 -31.44 8.79 1.26
C VAL A 81 -32.55 9.14 2.26
N ASP A 82 -33.53 8.27 2.43
CA ASP A 82 -34.58 8.42 3.44
C ASP A 82 -34.00 8.50 4.86
N GLY A 83 -33.07 7.62 5.22
CA GLY A 83 -32.38 7.64 6.51
C GLY A 83 -31.64 8.96 6.79
N ILE A 84 -30.97 9.51 5.77
CA ILE A 84 -30.27 10.80 5.88
C ILE A 84 -31.26 11.94 6.13
N ILE A 85 -32.37 11.98 5.38
CA ILE A 85 -33.34 13.09 5.45
C ILE A 85 -34.20 13.01 6.71
N ASN A 86 -34.75 11.83 7.01
CA ASN A 86 -35.82 11.66 7.98
C ASN A 86 -35.34 11.12 9.33
N ARG A 87 -34.20 10.42 9.37
CA ARG A 87 -33.69 9.75 10.57
C ARG A 87 -32.35 10.30 11.07
N GLY A 88 -31.80 11.30 10.38
CA GLY A 88 -30.52 11.91 10.75
C GLY A 88 -29.33 10.97 10.61
N THR A 89 -29.39 9.96 9.73
CA THR A 89 -28.25 9.07 9.46
C THR A 89 -27.04 9.86 8.99
N ARG A 90 -25.91 9.68 9.67
CA ARG A 90 -24.64 10.39 9.39
C ARG A 90 -23.55 9.45 8.87
N ASN A 91 -23.61 8.18 9.23
CA ASN A 91 -22.55 7.20 8.94
C ASN A 91 -23.12 6.02 8.14
N ILE A 92 -22.61 5.79 6.94
CA ILE A 92 -23.06 4.73 6.05
C ILE A 92 -21.89 3.79 5.79
N LEU A 93 -22.03 2.51 6.13
CA LEU A 93 -20.98 1.51 5.93
C LEU A 93 -21.41 0.48 4.89
N CYS A 94 -20.55 0.17 3.93
CA CYS A 94 -20.82 -0.84 2.92
C CYS A 94 -19.53 -1.48 2.36
N CYS A 95 -19.68 -2.57 1.62
CA CYS A 95 -18.56 -3.18 0.90
C CYS A 95 -18.15 -2.32 -0.29
N SER A 96 -16.86 -2.26 -0.55
CA SER A 96 -16.29 -1.79 -1.81
C SER A 96 -16.60 -2.82 -2.89
N ASN A 97 -17.54 -2.49 -3.77
CA ASN A 97 -17.77 -3.21 -5.02
C ASN A 97 -18.45 -2.27 -6.02
N HIS A 98 -18.54 -2.71 -7.28
CA HIS A 98 -19.10 -1.89 -8.36
C HIS A 98 -20.55 -1.46 -8.12
N ILE A 99 -21.37 -2.30 -7.46
CA ILE A 99 -22.77 -1.98 -7.14
C ILE A 99 -22.81 -0.89 -6.07
N ARG A 100 -22.16 -1.11 -4.93
CA ARG A 100 -22.16 -0.17 -3.81
C ARG A 100 -21.51 1.17 -4.15
N MET A 101 -20.46 1.19 -4.98
CA MET A 101 -19.89 2.46 -5.47
C MET A 101 -20.88 3.24 -6.34
N LYS A 102 -21.67 2.55 -7.19
CA LYS A 102 -22.75 3.18 -7.95
C LYS A 102 -23.87 3.68 -7.04
N ASP A 103 -24.19 2.93 -5.98
CA ASP A 103 -25.16 3.37 -4.98
C ASP A 103 -24.69 4.63 -4.27
N VAL A 104 -23.41 4.72 -3.88
CA VAL A 104 -22.82 5.94 -3.29
C VAL A 104 -23.01 7.13 -4.22
N SER A 105 -22.72 6.99 -5.51
CA SER A 105 -22.99 8.05 -6.49
C SER A 105 -24.46 8.42 -6.57
N SER A 106 -25.35 7.41 -6.51
CA SER A 106 -26.79 7.60 -6.57
C SER A 106 -27.33 8.32 -5.33
N ILE A 107 -26.82 8.02 -4.12
CA ILE A 107 -27.16 8.71 -2.87
C ILE A 107 -26.84 10.21 -3.01
N ILE A 108 -25.59 10.52 -3.34
CA ILE A 108 -25.10 11.90 -3.42
C ILE A 108 -25.88 12.68 -4.49
N GLN A 109 -26.02 12.13 -5.69
CA GLN A 109 -26.76 12.79 -6.78
C GLN A 109 -28.24 13.01 -6.42
N THR A 110 -28.88 12.05 -5.75
CA THR A 110 -30.28 12.19 -5.34
C THR A 110 -30.44 13.34 -4.34
N LEU A 111 -29.60 13.40 -3.30
CA LEU A 111 -29.64 14.50 -2.33
C LEU A 111 -29.40 15.87 -2.99
N ILE A 112 -28.48 15.95 -3.95
CA ILE A 112 -28.20 17.17 -4.71
C ILE A 112 -29.40 17.57 -5.59
N ASN A 113 -29.99 16.61 -6.31
CA ASN A 113 -31.15 16.87 -7.18
C ASN A 113 -32.41 17.27 -6.38
N LEU A 114 -32.50 16.84 -5.12
CA LEU A 114 -33.54 17.28 -4.17
C LEU A 114 -33.28 18.68 -3.59
N GLY A 115 -32.19 19.37 -3.99
CA GLY A 115 -31.86 20.72 -3.52
C GLY A 115 -31.25 20.78 -2.11
N ILE A 116 -31.04 19.64 -1.45
CA ILE A 116 -30.52 19.56 -0.08
C ILE A 116 -29.07 19.11 0.01
N GLY A 117 -28.47 18.68 -1.11
CA GLY A 117 -27.07 18.23 -1.14
C GLY A 117 -26.08 19.31 -0.72
N GLY A 118 -26.40 20.58 -0.93
CA GLY A 118 -25.60 21.73 -0.49
C GLY A 118 -25.61 21.98 1.01
N VAL A 119 -26.37 21.20 1.79
CA VAL A 119 -26.37 21.25 3.26
C VAL A 119 -25.34 20.26 3.84
N TYR A 120 -24.77 19.39 3.00
CA TYR A 120 -23.91 18.29 3.46
C TYR A 120 -22.48 18.40 2.95
N GLN A 121 -21.53 17.96 3.77
CA GLN A 121 -20.16 17.63 3.38
C GLN A 121 -20.04 16.11 3.35
N PHE A 122 -19.80 15.54 2.17
CA PHE A 122 -19.62 14.10 2.03
C PHE A 122 -18.15 13.73 2.26
N ASN A 123 -17.90 12.82 3.19
CA ASN A 123 -16.59 12.27 3.49
C ASN A 123 -16.59 10.79 3.11
N ILE A 124 -15.96 10.45 1.99
CA ILE A 124 -15.90 9.10 1.45
C ILE A 124 -14.58 8.47 1.89
N TRP A 125 -14.66 7.40 2.67
CA TRP A 125 -13.54 6.63 3.19
C TRP A 125 -13.46 5.31 2.44
N VAL A 126 -12.34 5.01 1.79
CA VAL A 126 -12.15 3.74 1.08
C VAL A 126 -11.03 2.96 1.73
N ASP A 127 -11.37 1.87 2.40
CA ASP A 127 -10.40 0.92 2.93
C ASP A 127 -9.85 0.03 1.81
N GLU A 128 -8.59 -0.38 1.94
CA GLU A 128 -7.90 -1.18 0.92
C GLU A 128 -7.99 -0.53 -0.50
N ALA A 129 -7.90 0.80 -0.54
CA ALA A 129 -8.23 1.64 -1.69
C ALA A 129 -7.47 1.30 -2.98
N ASP A 130 -6.26 0.76 -2.86
CA ASP A 130 -5.40 0.40 -3.99
C ASP A 130 -6.00 -0.72 -4.88
N LYS A 131 -6.99 -1.47 -4.39
CA LYS A 131 -7.77 -2.45 -5.19
C LYS A 131 -8.87 -1.81 -6.01
N TRP A 132 -9.41 -0.71 -5.49
CA TRP A 132 -10.67 -0.15 -5.94
C TRP A 132 -10.50 1.08 -6.83
N LEU A 133 -9.26 1.38 -7.23
CA LEU A 133 -8.90 2.53 -8.04
C LEU A 133 -9.72 2.71 -9.33
N LYS A 134 -10.15 1.61 -9.99
CA LYS A 134 -11.01 1.72 -11.17
C LYS A 134 -12.42 2.16 -10.79
N GLY A 135 -12.97 1.60 -9.72
CA GLY A 135 -14.31 1.94 -9.23
C GLY A 135 -14.37 3.38 -8.69
N ILE A 136 -13.31 3.82 -8.00
CA ILE A 136 -13.15 5.20 -7.53
C ILE A 136 -13.19 6.18 -8.72
N ASP A 137 -12.38 5.94 -9.75
CA ASP A 137 -12.34 6.81 -10.94
C ASP A 137 -13.66 6.86 -11.69
N THR A 138 -14.37 5.73 -11.78
CA THR A 138 -15.62 5.66 -12.55
C THR A 138 -16.80 6.29 -11.81
N ASN A 139 -16.86 6.16 -10.48
CA ASN A 139 -18.07 6.48 -9.71
C ASN A 139 -17.90 7.69 -8.78
N ILE A 140 -16.69 7.93 -8.26
CA ILE A 140 -16.46 8.92 -7.20
C ILE A 140 -15.74 10.16 -7.71
N CYS A 141 -14.65 10.01 -8.47
CA CYS A 141 -13.92 11.15 -9.05
C CYS A 141 -14.81 12.13 -9.86
N PRO A 142 -15.76 11.65 -10.70
CA PRO A 142 -16.64 12.56 -11.46
C PRO A 142 -17.55 13.39 -10.56
N LEU A 143 -17.90 12.88 -9.37
CA LEU A 143 -18.68 13.65 -8.40
C LEU A 143 -17.82 14.75 -7.76
N ILE A 144 -16.56 14.44 -7.42
CA ILE A 144 -15.63 15.42 -6.84
C ILE A 144 -15.34 16.56 -7.83
N GLU A 145 -15.15 16.24 -9.11
CA GLU A 145 -14.94 17.24 -10.16
C GLU A 145 -16.17 18.13 -10.37
N LYS A 146 -17.37 17.56 -10.19
CA LYS A 146 -18.64 18.27 -10.37
C LYS A 146 -19.10 19.05 -9.14
N TYR A 147 -18.76 18.59 -7.94
CA TYR A 147 -19.31 19.08 -6.67
C TYR A 147 -18.19 19.37 -5.66
N GLY A 148 -18.15 20.59 -5.12
CA GLY A 148 -17.09 21.04 -4.20
C GLY A 148 -17.17 20.51 -2.76
N ASN A 149 -18.26 19.85 -2.38
CA ASN A 149 -18.55 19.38 -1.02
C ASN A 149 -18.29 17.87 -0.83
N ILE A 150 -17.34 17.30 -1.56
CA ILE A 150 -16.98 15.87 -1.48
C ILE A 150 -15.48 15.72 -1.18
N LYS A 151 -15.16 15.08 -0.06
CA LYS A 151 -13.81 14.72 0.36
C LYS A 151 -13.62 13.21 0.20
N LEU A 152 -12.53 12.82 -0.45
CA LEU A 152 -12.15 11.42 -0.66
C LEU A 152 -10.89 11.09 0.14
N ASN A 153 -11.02 10.12 1.03
CA ASN A 153 -9.98 9.60 1.90
C ASN A 153 -9.68 8.14 1.52
N LEU A 154 -8.44 7.86 1.12
CA LEU A 154 -7.97 6.55 0.68
C LEU A 154 -7.10 5.93 1.76
N ILE A 155 -7.44 4.73 2.22
CA ILE A 155 -6.74 4.02 3.27
C ILE A 155 -6.09 2.77 2.67
N THR A 156 -4.79 2.55 2.90
CA THR A 156 -4.09 1.35 2.40
C THR A 156 -2.80 1.05 3.17
N ALA A 157 -2.31 -0.18 3.06
CA ALA A 157 -0.95 -0.56 3.47
C ALA A 157 0.07 -0.51 2.31
N THR A 158 -0.40 -0.31 1.07
CA THR A 158 0.37 -0.46 -0.17
C THR A 158 0.14 0.75 -1.09
N PRO A 159 0.64 1.95 -0.72
CA PRO A 159 0.27 3.22 -1.35
C PRO A 159 0.85 3.44 -2.76
N LYS A 160 1.86 2.65 -3.18
CA LYS A 160 2.58 2.79 -4.45
C LYS A 160 1.67 2.97 -5.67
N ASN A 161 0.64 2.14 -5.80
CA ASN A 161 -0.25 2.17 -6.96
C ASN A 161 -1.16 3.41 -6.95
N ILE A 162 -1.55 3.89 -5.77
CA ILE A 162 -2.34 5.12 -5.60
C ILE A 162 -1.51 6.32 -6.05
N ILE A 163 -0.29 6.45 -5.51
CA ILE A 163 0.62 7.56 -5.82
C ILE A 163 1.02 7.54 -7.29
N LYS A 164 1.33 6.36 -7.84
CA LYS A 164 1.66 6.21 -9.27
C LYS A 164 0.50 6.66 -10.17
N LYS A 165 -0.73 6.38 -9.77
CA LYS A 165 -1.94 6.68 -10.56
C LYS A 165 -2.31 8.16 -10.51
N TYR A 166 -2.34 8.75 -9.33
CA TYR A 166 -2.80 10.13 -9.13
C TYR A 166 -1.66 11.16 -9.14
N GLY A 167 -0.40 10.72 -9.12
CA GLY A 167 0.79 11.57 -9.21
C GLY A 167 1.12 12.27 -7.90
N LYS A 168 0.37 13.32 -7.58
CA LYS A 168 0.48 14.09 -6.33
C LYS A 168 -0.74 13.80 -5.47
N VAL A 169 -0.53 13.28 -4.28
CA VAL A 169 -1.60 12.87 -3.37
C VAL A 169 -1.38 13.56 -2.03
N GLU A 170 -2.42 14.14 -1.46
CA GLU A 170 -2.36 14.66 -0.10
C GLU A 170 -2.16 13.48 0.87
N ILE A 171 -1.27 13.58 1.84
CA ILE A 171 -1.05 12.53 2.84
C ILE A 171 -1.47 13.02 4.21
N LEU A 172 -2.05 12.14 5.03
CA LEU A 172 -2.15 12.36 6.46
C LEU A 172 -0.79 12.09 7.12
N PRO A 173 -0.09 13.13 7.64
CA PRO A 173 1.12 12.90 8.42
C PRO A 173 0.77 12.21 9.75
N LEU A 174 1.56 11.20 10.12
CA LEU A 174 1.39 10.48 11.38
C LEU A 174 2.73 10.49 12.11
N GLU A 175 2.76 10.96 13.35
CA GLU A 175 3.98 10.94 14.17
C GLU A 175 4.52 9.52 14.32
N CYS A 176 3.61 8.58 14.62
CA CYS A 176 3.91 7.15 14.75
C CYS A 176 3.00 6.34 13.82
N SER A 177 3.60 5.63 12.87
CA SER A 177 2.84 4.73 11.98
C SER A 177 2.42 3.42 12.67
N THR A 178 3.03 3.08 13.81
CA THR A 178 2.79 1.85 14.59
C THR A 178 2.83 2.14 16.09
N LEU A 179 2.17 1.31 16.90
CA LEU A 179 2.26 1.36 18.37
C LEU A 179 3.54 0.66 18.88
N PRO A 180 4.00 0.92 20.12
CA PRO A 180 5.10 0.16 20.74
C PRO A 180 4.81 -1.34 20.82
N SER A 181 3.54 -1.72 20.95
CA SER A 181 3.06 -3.10 20.97
C SER A 181 3.11 -3.80 19.59
N TYR A 182 3.46 -3.08 18.53
CA TYR A 182 3.45 -3.62 17.17
C TYR A 182 4.67 -4.52 16.91
N HIS A 183 4.39 -5.77 16.55
CA HIS A 183 5.34 -6.69 15.95
C HIS A 183 5.40 -6.44 14.44
N SER A 184 6.53 -5.90 14.00
CA SER A 184 6.88 -5.69 12.60
C SER A 184 7.37 -6.97 11.94
N TRP A 185 7.45 -6.96 10.62
CA TRP A 185 7.98 -8.07 9.84
C TRP A 185 9.36 -8.50 10.32
N MET A 186 10.25 -7.52 10.56
CA MET A 186 11.63 -7.78 10.97
C MET A 186 11.78 -8.19 12.44
N ASP A 187 10.70 -8.22 13.22
CA ASP A 187 10.73 -8.76 14.60
C ASP A 187 10.60 -10.30 14.63
N SER A 188 10.28 -10.93 13.48
CA SER A 188 10.13 -12.39 13.34
C SER A 188 11.48 -13.11 13.22
N ASN A 189 11.49 -14.41 13.54
CA ASN A 189 12.67 -15.28 13.39
C ASN A 189 12.65 -15.95 12.01
N PHE A 190 13.55 -15.57 11.10
CA PHE A 190 13.53 -16.06 9.72
C PHE A 190 14.45 -17.25 9.45
N ILE A 191 13.95 -18.22 8.68
CA ILE A 191 14.73 -19.28 8.04
C ILE A 191 14.56 -19.12 6.53
N THR A 192 15.65 -18.78 5.85
CA THR A 192 15.63 -18.35 4.45
C THR A 192 16.00 -19.47 3.49
N TYR A 193 15.30 -19.52 2.36
CA TYR A 193 15.53 -20.46 1.27
C TYR A 193 15.76 -19.74 -0.06
N LYS A 194 16.47 -20.40 -0.98
CA LYS A 194 16.65 -19.92 -2.36
C LYS A 194 15.33 -19.89 -3.13
N ASP A 195 15.16 -18.91 -4.02
CA ASP A 195 13.97 -18.73 -4.86
C ASP A 195 13.86 -19.71 -6.03
N LEU A 196 13.72 -21.01 -5.74
CA LEU A 196 13.70 -22.07 -6.75
C LEU A 196 12.38 -22.86 -6.80
N PHE A 197 11.46 -22.62 -5.87
CA PHE A 197 10.30 -23.47 -5.63
C PHE A 197 8.99 -22.83 -6.09
N ARG A 198 8.01 -23.67 -6.45
CA ARG A 198 6.60 -23.26 -6.43
C ARG A 198 6.06 -23.40 -5.01
N THR A 199 4.96 -22.71 -4.70
CA THR A 199 4.41 -22.68 -3.33
C THR A 199 4.20 -24.06 -2.69
N PRO A 200 3.53 -25.05 -3.32
CA PRO A 200 3.32 -26.35 -2.68
C PRO A 200 4.63 -27.12 -2.46
N ASP A 201 5.51 -27.11 -3.46
CA ASP A 201 6.82 -27.78 -3.38
C ASP A 201 7.69 -27.16 -2.27
N PHE A 202 7.57 -25.84 -2.07
CA PHE A 202 8.25 -25.14 -0.99
C PHE A 202 7.74 -25.57 0.38
N VAL A 203 6.42 -25.69 0.54
CA VAL A 203 5.80 -26.19 1.77
C VAL A 203 6.29 -27.60 2.08
N GLU A 204 6.26 -28.50 1.10
CA GLU A 204 6.77 -29.87 1.27
C GLU A 204 8.25 -29.88 1.70
N LYS A 205 9.09 -29.06 1.04
CA LYS A 205 10.52 -28.96 1.38
C LYS A 205 10.74 -28.49 2.81
N VAL A 206 10.04 -27.43 3.24
CA VAL A 206 10.17 -26.87 4.59
C VAL A 206 9.75 -27.88 5.65
N LEU A 207 8.62 -28.58 5.46
CA LEU A 207 8.15 -29.59 6.41
C LEU A 207 9.13 -30.76 6.53
N LYS A 208 9.72 -31.21 5.42
CA LYS A 208 10.73 -32.29 5.41
C LYS A 208 12.05 -31.89 6.08
N ASP A 209 12.47 -30.64 5.91
CA ASP A 209 13.74 -30.15 6.45
C ASP A 209 13.69 -29.85 7.94
N ASN A 210 12.50 -29.63 8.49
CA ASN A 210 12.31 -29.14 9.86
C ASN A 210 11.35 -30.02 10.68
N PRO A 211 11.53 -31.36 10.71
CA PRO A 211 10.60 -32.26 11.40
C PRO A 211 10.56 -31.98 12.91
N ASP A 212 11.67 -31.54 13.49
CA ASP A 212 11.78 -31.23 14.92
C ASP A 212 10.94 -30.03 15.37
N GLU A 213 10.42 -29.22 14.45
CA GLU A 213 9.58 -28.06 14.75
C GLU A 213 8.08 -28.44 14.77
N ILE A 214 7.75 -29.61 14.22
CA ILE A 214 6.38 -30.09 14.06
C ILE A 214 5.96 -30.79 15.37
N LYS A 215 5.41 -30.01 16.30
CA LYS A 215 5.00 -30.50 17.63
C LYS A 215 3.54 -30.18 17.95
N PRO A 216 2.87 -31.01 18.78
CA PRO A 216 1.60 -30.65 19.40
C PRO A 216 1.62 -29.24 19.98
N GLY A 217 0.54 -28.49 19.74
CA GLY A 217 0.35 -27.14 20.26
C GLY A 217 0.91 -26.05 19.35
N THR A 218 1.78 -26.39 18.39
CA THR A 218 2.26 -25.42 17.40
C THR A 218 1.16 -25.02 16.43
N LYS A 219 1.13 -23.73 16.10
CA LYS A 219 0.12 -23.08 15.26
C LYS A 219 0.82 -22.48 14.04
N TRP A 220 0.55 -23.03 12.86
CA TRP A 220 1.24 -22.73 11.62
C TRP A 220 0.33 -22.01 10.63
N PHE A 221 0.80 -20.88 10.08
CA PHE A 221 0.17 -20.20 8.96
C PHE A 221 0.84 -20.62 7.65
N ILE A 222 0.13 -21.40 6.82
CA ILE A 222 0.67 -22.02 5.59
C ILE A 222 -0.22 -21.65 4.40
N PRO A 223 -0.17 -20.39 3.93
CA PRO A 223 -0.88 -19.97 2.74
C PRO A 223 -0.46 -20.77 1.50
N ALA A 224 -1.47 -21.20 0.74
CA ALA A 224 -1.31 -21.94 -0.51
C ALA A 224 -1.40 -21.00 -1.73
N GLY A 225 -1.34 -21.56 -2.94
CA GLY A 225 -1.58 -20.82 -4.18
C GLY A 225 -3.05 -20.50 -4.42
N PHE A 226 -3.35 -19.73 -5.48
CA PHE A 226 -4.71 -19.28 -5.80
C PHE A 226 -5.73 -20.40 -6.06
N ARG A 227 -5.28 -21.55 -6.60
CA ARG A 227 -6.16 -22.67 -6.95
C ARG A 227 -6.51 -23.51 -5.73
N ILE A 228 -7.77 -23.96 -5.63
CA ILE A 228 -8.25 -24.83 -4.55
C ILE A 228 -7.42 -26.13 -4.47
N ASP A 229 -7.01 -26.70 -5.60
CA ASP A 229 -6.16 -27.90 -5.63
C ASP A 229 -4.83 -27.68 -4.89
N SER A 230 -4.27 -26.46 -4.95
CA SER A 230 -3.07 -26.13 -4.18
C SER A 230 -3.32 -26.18 -2.68
N HIS A 231 -4.52 -25.83 -2.21
CA HIS A 231 -4.87 -25.89 -0.79
C HIS A 231 -4.97 -27.35 -0.33
N HIS A 232 -5.58 -28.22 -1.16
CA HIS A 232 -5.66 -29.64 -0.88
C HIS A 232 -4.30 -30.32 -0.90
N LEU A 233 -3.41 -29.92 -1.81
CA LEU A 233 -2.04 -30.44 -1.86
C LEU A 233 -1.25 -30.04 -0.60
N VAL A 234 -1.32 -28.78 -0.16
CA VAL A 234 -0.73 -28.33 1.11
C VAL A 234 -1.28 -29.14 2.29
N LYS A 235 -2.61 -29.39 2.31
CA LYS A 235 -3.23 -30.23 3.33
C LYS A 235 -2.70 -31.67 3.31
N GLU A 236 -2.47 -32.29 2.15
CA GLU A 236 -1.88 -33.63 2.10
C GLU A 236 -0.44 -33.64 2.65
N TYR A 237 0.37 -32.62 2.35
CA TYR A 237 1.71 -32.49 2.94
C TYR A 237 1.67 -32.27 4.45
N CYS A 238 0.74 -31.46 4.95
CA CYS A 238 0.57 -31.27 6.39
C CYS A 238 0.08 -32.59 7.04
N LYS A 239 -0.87 -33.28 6.42
CA LYS A 239 -1.40 -34.56 6.91
C LYS A 239 -0.31 -35.62 7.05
N SER A 240 0.62 -35.73 6.09
CA SER A 240 1.72 -36.71 6.16
C SER A 240 2.70 -36.46 7.31
N HIS A 241 2.67 -35.26 7.92
CA HIS A 241 3.46 -34.89 9.09
C HIS A 241 2.59 -34.79 10.37
N GLY A 242 1.38 -35.35 10.37
CA GLY A 242 0.53 -35.42 11.56
C GLY A 242 -0.23 -34.13 11.91
N PHE A 243 -0.33 -33.17 10.99
CA PHE A 243 -1.08 -31.95 11.24
C PHE A 243 -2.60 -32.14 11.19
N VAL A 244 -3.30 -31.43 12.07
CA VAL A 244 -4.67 -31.00 11.77
C VAL A 244 -4.59 -29.78 10.85
N THR A 245 -5.35 -29.79 9.75
CA THR A 245 -5.34 -28.70 8.77
C THR A 245 -6.71 -28.04 8.67
N ILE A 246 -6.78 -26.74 8.95
CA ILE A 246 -7.94 -25.89 8.68
C ILE A 246 -7.77 -25.28 7.28
N ILE A 247 -8.67 -25.60 6.36
CA ILE A 247 -8.76 -24.97 5.03
C ILE A 247 -9.88 -23.95 5.04
N ILE A 248 -9.56 -22.72 4.65
CA ILE A 248 -10.56 -21.68 4.41
C ILE A 248 -10.44 -21.12 3.00
N ASN A 249 -11.45 -21.40 2.17
CA ASN A 249 -11.48 -21.02 0.75
C ASN A 249 -12.93 -20.80 0.26
N GLY A 250 -13.12 -20.78 -1.07
CA GLY A 250 -14.45 -20.63 -1.69
C GLY A 250 -15.43 -21.77 -1.37
N GLU A 251 -14.97 -22.90 -0.85
CA GLU A 251 -15.82 -24.03 -0.43
C GLU A 251 -16.28 -23.94 1.03
N GLY A 252 -15.85 -22.89 1.75
CA GLY A 252 -16.14 -22.67 3.16
C GLY A 252 -14.96 -22.98 4.08
N LEU A 253 -15.27 -23.33 5.33
CA LEU A 253 -14.32 -23.71 6.37
C LEU A 253 -14.39 -25.22 6.61
N LYS A 254 -13.28 -25.93 6.39
CA LYS A 254 -13.17 -27.37 6.60
C LYS A 254 -11.94 -27.69 7.46
N ILE A 255 -12.09 -28.58 8.43
CA ILE A 255 -11.04 -29.09 9.31
C ILE A 255 -10.75 -30.53 8.91
N TYR A 256 -9.49 -30.86 8.65
CA TYR A 256 -9.03 -32.19 8.28
C TYR A 256 -8.09 -32.73 9.36
N PHE A 257 -8.39 -33.92 9.86
CA PHE A 257 -7.58 -34.61 10.86
C PHE A 257 -6.59 -35.59 10.20
N PRO A 258 -5.47 -35.93 10.88
CA PRO A 258 -4.49 -36.90 10.37
C PRO A 258 -5.07 -38.27 10.04
N ASP A 259 -6.05 -38.72 10.81
CA ASP A 259 -6.76 -40.00 10.64
C ASP A 259 -7.72 -40.02 9.42
N GLY A 260 -7.89 -38.89 8.73
CA GLY A 260 -8.79 -38.74 7.60
C GLY A 260 -10.19 -38.23 7.95
N LYS A 261 -10.52 -38.05 9.24
CA LYS A 261 -11.78 -37.40 9.66
C LYS A 261 -11.81 -35.96 9.12
N MET A 262 -13.00 -35.51 8.74
CA MET A 262 -13.23 -34.14 8.27
C MET A 262 -14.45 -33.54 8.96
N GLU A 263 -14.34 -32.28 9.39
CA GLU A 263 -15.45 -31.49 9.91
C GLU A 263 -15.64 -30.23 9.07
N LYS A 264 -16.90 -29.92 8.74
CA LYS A 264 -17.28 -28.68 8.06
C LYS A 264 -17.90 -27.71 9.07
N ARG A 265 -17.57 -26.43 8.96
CA ARG A 265 -18.20 -25.35 9.74
C ARG A 265 -18.75 -24.26 8.84
N LEU A 266 -19.80 -23.60 9.31
CA LEU A 266 -20.34 -22.40 8.68
C LEU A 266 -19.50 -21.19 9.11
N ARG A 267 -19.44 -20.19 8.23
CA ARG A 267 -18.64 -18.98 8.43
C ARG A 267 -19.56 -17.87 8.97
N GLU A 268 -20.24 -18.16 10.07
CA GLU A 268 -21.28 -17.30 10.64
C GLU A 268 -20.76 -16.39 11.75
N GLU A 269 -19.61 -16.72 12.35
CA GLU A 269 -18.98 -15.96 13.43
C GLU A 269 -17.82 -15.07 12.96
N MET A 270 -17.40 -14.14 13.83
CA MET A 270 -16.19 -13.35 13.62
C MET A 270 -14.97 -14.28 13.51
N PRO A 271 -14.13 -14.16 12.46
CA PRO A 271 -13.07 -15.11 12.17
C PRO A 271 -11.97 -15.31 13.22
N ASP A 272 -11.66 -14.28 14.01
CA ASP A 272 -10.68 -14.33 15.10
C ASP A 272 -11.13 -15.22 16.25
N ARG A 273 -12.41 -15.11 16.62
CA ARG A 273 -13.02 -16.02 17.60
C ARG A 273 -13.21 -17.39 17.01
N LEU A 274 -13.62 -17.48 15.75
CA LEU A 274 -13.91 -18.75 15.09
C LEU A 274 -12.73 -19.73 15.11
N ILE A 275 -11.51 -19.27 14.79
CA ILE A 275 -10.33 -20.17 14.77
C ILE A 275 -9.94 -20.61 16.19
N TYR A 276 -9.97 -19.69 17.15
CA TYR A 276 -9.70 -20.01 18.55
C TYR A 276 -10.76 -20.96 19.13
N ASN A 277 -12.05 -20.70 18.91
CA ASN A 277 -13.16 -21.55 19.35
C ASN A 277 -13.01 -22.97 18.78
N ILE A 278 -12.74 -23.09 17.47
CA ILE A 278 -12.47 -24.40 16.84
C ILE A 278 -11.26 -25.10 17.49
N TYR A 279 -10.21 -24.35 17.81
CA TYR A 279 -9.00 -24.88 18.43
C TYR A 279 -9.27 -25.47 19.82
N GLU A 280 -10.05 -24.77 20.65
CA GLU A 280 -10.41 -25.22 22.00
C GLU A 280 -11.46 -26.34 21.97
N GLU A 281 -12.58 -26.16 21.25
CA GLU A 281 -13.71 -27.11 21.19
C GLU A 281 -13.28 -28.50 20.73
N LEU A 282 -12.40 -28.55 19.72
CA LEU A 282 -11.92 -29.82 19.16
C LEU A 282 -10.63 -30.31 19.84
N ASN A 283 -10.17 -29.61 20.88
CA ASN A 283 -8.93 -29.88 21.60
C ASN A 283 -7.76 -30.10 20.62
N LEU A 284 -7.55 -29.13 19.72
CA LEU A 284 -6.56 -29.21 18.65
C LEU A 284 -5.13 -28.98 19.15
N SER A 285 -4.96 -28.56 20.39
CA SER A 285 -3.65 -28.41 21.05
C SER A 285 -2.84 -29.70 21.11
N ARG A 286 -3.48 -30.88 21.01
CA ARG A 286 -2.79 -32.18 20.91
C ARG A 286 -2.16 -32.46 19.55
N PHE A 287 -2.33 -31.58 18.56
CA PHE A 287 -1.75 -31.70 17.22
C PHE A 287 -0.93 -30.46 16.85
N PRO A 288 0.02 -30.57 15.91
CA PRO A 288 0.45 -29.41 15.14
C PRO A 288 -0.72 -28.96 14.25
N LEU A 289 -1.02 -27.66 14.26
CA LEU A 289 -2.13 -27.09 13.51
C LEU A 289 -1.63 -26.29 12.32
N ALA A 290 -2.19 -26.54 11.12
CA ALA A 290 -1.94 -25.75 9.92
C ALA A 290 -3.21 -24.99 9.50
N ILE A 291 -3.08 -23.70 9.21
CA ILE A 291 -4.14 -22.88 8.61
C ILE A 291 -3.74 -22.57 7.17
N THR A 292 -4.53 -23.04 6.21
CA THR A 292 -4.25 -22.90 4.77
C THR A 292 -5.45 -22.37 3.97
N GLY A 293 -5.15 -21.91 2.76
CA GLY A 293 -6.01 -21.07 1.93
C GLY A 293 -5.17 -19.99 1.23
N TYR A 294 -5.83 -19.10 0.51
CA TYR A 294 -5.15 -17.94 -0.10
C TYR A 294 -5.91 -16.64 0.17
N LEU A 295 -6.74 -16.18 -0.76
CA LEU A 295 -7.50 -14.93 -0.64
C LEU A 295 -8.37 -14.86 0.62
N CYS A 296 -8.91 -16.01 1.04
CA CYS A 296 -9.82 -16.12 2.18
C CYS A 296 -9.13 -16.01 3.54
N ILE A 297 -7.80 -16.15 3.62
CA ILE A 297 -7.01 -16.08 4.86
C ILE A 297 -5.99 -14.93 4.83
N SER A 298 -5.66 -14.43 3.64
CA SER A 298 -4.75 -13.29 3.48
C SER A 298 -5.41 -11.94 3.75
N ARG A 299 -6.75 -11.89 3.83
CA ARG A 299 -7.55 -10.66 4.00
C ARG A 299 -8.78 -10.88 4.86
N GLY A 300 -9.21 -9.83 5.57
CA GLY A 300 -10.51 -9.79 6.26
C GLY A 300 -10.68 -10.74 7.45
N ILE A 301 -9.62 -11.46 7.83
CA ILE A 301 -9.59 -12.37 8.97
C ILE A 301 -8.41 -11.99 9.86
N THR A 302 -8.72 -11.61 11.10
CA THR A 302 -7.74 -11.63 12.17
C THR A 302 -7.58 -13.09 12.59
N ILE A 303 -6.38 -13.64 12.47
CA ILE A 303 -6.10 -15.04 12.84
C ILE A 303 -5.52 -15.10 14.25
N SER A 304 -4.63 -14.17 14.59
CA SER A 304 -4.02 -14.11 15.91
C SER A 304 -4.85 -13.29 16.89
N SER A 305 -4.98 -13.78 18.12
CA SER A 305 -5.55 -13.10 19.29
C SER A 305 -4.64 -13.32 20.51
N PRO A 306 -4.87 -12.63 21.65
CA PRO A 306 -4.15 -12.90 22.89
C PRO A 306 -4.20 -14.38 23.33
N GLU A 307 -5.27 -15.09 23.04
CA GLU A 307 -5.48 -16.50 23.36
C GLU A 307 -4.95 -17.46 22.28
N PHE A 308 -4.80 -16.98 21.05
CA PHE A 308 -4.35 -17.76 19.90
C PHE A 308 -3.29 -17.01 19.10
N GLN A 309 -2.01 -17.28 19.32
CA GLN A 309 -0.94 -16.68 18.52
C GLN A 309 -0.36 -17.67 17.50
N ILE A 310 -0.16 -17.21 16.27
CA ILE A 310 0.62 -17.95 15.25
C ILE A 310 2.07 -18.09 15.74
N SER A 311 2.55 -19.33 15.83
CA SER A 311 3.92 -19.66 16.26
C SER A 311 4.88 -19.84 15.09
N HIS A 312 4.37 -20.31 13.95
CA HIS A 312 5.15 -20.66 12.77
C HIS A 312 4.45 -20.18 11.50
N ALA A 313 5.20 -19.91 10.43
CA ALA A 313 4.61 -19.65 9.14
C ALA A 313 5.50 -20.10 7.98
N ILE A 314 4.88 -20.54 6.89
CA ILE A 314 5.56 -20.84 5.62
C ILE A 314 5.02 -19.89 4.55
N MET A 315 5.82 -18.93 4.13
CA MET A 315 5.38 -17.92 3.16
C MET A 315 5.39 -18.49 1.72
N PRO A 316 4.46 -18.07 0.84
CA PRO A 316 4.39 -18.63 -0.50
C PRO A 316 5.62 -18.27 -1.34
N ALA A 317 6.27 -19.29 -1.91
CA ALA A 317 7.34 -19.08 -2.88
C ALA A 317 6.81 -18.52 -4.22
N GLY A 318 7.60 -17.67 -4.87
CA GLY A 318 7.33 -17.18 -6.23
C GLY A 318 6.29 -16.06 -6.36
N MET A 319 5.80 -15.50 -5.24
CA MET A 319 4.87 -14.37 -5.26
C MET A 319 5.56 -13.09 -5.76
N LYS A 320 4.88 -12.36 -6.66
CA LYS A 320 5.44 -11.15 -7.31
C LYS A 320 4.65 -9.87 -7.03
N ASN A 321 3.41 -9.99 -6.58
CA ASN A 321 2.55 -8.83 -6.37
C ASN A 321 2.82 -8.24 -4.98
N ASP A 322 3.39 -7.04 -4.92
CA ASP A 322 3.67 -6.31 -3.67
C ASP A 322 2.47 -6.29 -2.71
N GLN A 323 1.26 -6.08 -3.24
CA GLN A 323 0.04 -6.03 -2.43
C GLN A 323 -0.29 -7.38 -1.79
N GLU A 324 -0.13 -8.47 -2.53
CA GLU A 324 -0.38 -9.81 -2.01
C GLU A 324 0.68 -10.22 -0.99
N ILE A 325 1.96 -9.91 -1.27
CA ILE A 325 3.09 -10.13 -0.36
C ILE A 325 2.81 -9.44 0.98
N SER A 326 2.45 -8.16 0.93
CA SER A 326 2.19 -7.35 2.13
C SER A 326 1.02 -7.91 2.96
N GLN A 327 -0.07 -8.32 2.30
CA GLN A 327 -1.27 -8.86 2.96
C GLN A 327 -1.03 -10.23 3.61
N VAL A 328 -0.26 -11.10 2.95
CA VAL A 328 0.09 -12.42 3.48
C VAL A 328 1.07 -12.29 4.64
N ALA A 329 2.15 -11.50 4.49
CA ALA A 329 3.08 -11.19 5.57
C ALA A 329 2.36 -10.51 6.76
N GLY A 330 1.35 -9.70 6.47
CA GLY A 330 0.47 -9.02 7.43
C GLY A 330 -0.23 -9.92 8.43
N ARG A 331 -0.32 -11.23 8.20
CA ARG A 331 -0.97 -12.18 9.14
C ARG A 331 -0.06 -12.58 10.30
N THR A 332 1.24 -12.38 10.18
CA THR A 332 2.24 -12.64 11.23
C THR A 332 2.69 -11.39 11.99
N LYS A 333 2.11 -10.23 11.63
CA LYS A 333 2.42 -8.91 12.19
C LYS A 333 1.20 -8.36 12.94
N GLY A 334 1.41 -7.34 13.76
CA GLY A 334 0.31 -6.64 14.43
C GLY A 334 0.62 -6.24 15.86
N ASN A 335 -0.37 -5.66 16.54
CA ASN A 335 -0.25 -5.19 17.93
C ASN A 335 -0.27 -6.36 18.94
N GLN A 336 0.79 -7.17 18.97
CA GLN A 336 0.88 -8.42 19.75
C GLN A 336 1.99 -8.45 20.82
N LYS A 337 2.97 -7.53 20.82
CA LYS A 337 4.12 -7.58 21.73
C LYS A 337 3.78 -7.45 23.22
N LEU A 338 2.58 -6.97 23.54
CA LEU A 338 2.11 -6.81 24.92
C LEU A 338 1.15 -7.93 25.36
N TRP A 339 0.99 -8.98 24.56
CA TRP A 339 0.20 -10.15 24.98
C TRP A 339 1.06 -11.02 25.89
N ASP A 340 0.46 -11.56 26.96
CA ASP A 340 1.15 -12.51 27.85
C ASP A 340 1.62 -13.78 27.10
N SER A 341 0.89 -14.13 26.03
CA SER A 341 1.21 -15.24 25.14
C SER A 341 2.29 -14.91 24.10
N TYR A 342 2.78 -13.66 24.04
CA TYR A 342 3.63 -13.19 22.95
C TYR A 342 4.91 -14.01 22.80
N GLN A 343 5.06 -14.58 21.61
CA GLN A 343 6.30 -15.16 21.11
C GLN A 343 6.57 -14.67 19.69
N SER A 344 7.85 -14.50 19.35
CA SER A 344 8.23 -14.14 17.98
C SER A 344 8.06 -15.37 17.08
N PRO A 345 7.25 -15.30 16.00
CA PRO A 345 6.99 -16.45 15.16
C PRO A 345 8.24 -16.83 14.35
N LYS A 346 8.40 -18.13 14.11
CA LYS A 346 9.41 -18.68 13.21
C LYS A 346 8.86 -18.74 11.78
N ILE A 347 9.49 -18.03 10.86
CA ILE A 347 8.99 -17.85 9.49
C ILE A 347 9.96 -18.46 8.48
N TYR A 348 9.47 -19.44 7.73
CA TYR A 348 10.15 -20.04 6.58
C TYR A 348 9.76 -19.27 5.32
N VAL A 349 10.75 -18.74 4.62
CA VAL A 349 10.52 -17.78 3.55
C VAL A 349 11.62 -17.83 2.50
N THR A 350 11.33 -17.39 1.27
CA THR A 350 12.35 -17.20 0.25
C THR A 350 13.01 -15.82 0.38
N GLU A 351 14.27 -15.69 -0.04
CA GLU A 351 15.04 -14.44 0.05
C GLU A 351 14.30 -13.24 -0.56
N LYS A 352 13.72 -13.39 -1.76
CA LYS A 352 12.95 -12.29 -2.39
C LYS A 352 11.69 -11.92 -1.63
N PHE A 353 10.96 -12.89 -1.08
CA PHE A 353 9.74 -12.57 -0.33
C PHE A 353 10.09 -11.79 0.95
N LEU A 354 11.14 -12.21 1.65
CA LEU A 354 11.66 -11.53 2.84
C LEU A 354 12.00 -10.06 2.53
N GLU A 355 12.82 -9.83 1.50
CA GLU A 355 13.25 -8.49 1.10
C GLU A 355 12.08 -7.59 0.66
N ASN A 356 11.17 -8.14 -0.15
CA ASN A 356 10.01 -7.41 -0.64
C ASN A 356 9.07 -7.01 0.50
N ALA A 357 8.70 -7.94 1.37
CA ALA A 357 7.83 -7.68 2.51
C ALA A 357 8.45 -6.64 3.47
N ALA A 358 9.75 -6.75 3.75
CA ALA A 358 10.49 -5.78 4.56
C ALA A 358 10.49 -4.38 3.94
N THR A 359 10.72 -4.29 2.63
CA THR A 359 10.75 -3.03 1.89
C THR A 359 9.39 -2.35 1.87
N ILE A 360 8.31 -3.11 1.64
CA ILE A 360 6.95 -2.58 1.61
C ILE A 360 6.59 -1.99 2.98
N GLU A 361 6.78 -2.74 4.06
CA GLU A 361 6.47 -2.23 5.40
C GLU A 361 7.29 -0.99 5.75
N ARG A 362 8.61 -1.03 5.50
CA ARG A 362 9.51 0.10 5.79
C ARG A 362 9.07 1.37 5.08
N LYS A 363 8.77 1.28 3.77
CA LYS A 363 8.30 2.43 3.00
C LYS A 363 6.95 2.94 3.47
N THR A 364 6.01 2.04 3.76
CA THR A 364 4.68 2.39 4.25
C THR A 364 4.73 3.14 5.58
N ARG A 365 5.60 2.72 6.51
CA ARG A 365 5.84 3.41 7.79
C ARG A 365 6.51 4.76 7.57
N ALA A 366 7.61 4.75 6.85
CA ALA A 366 8.43 5.94 6.63
C ALA A 366 7.65 7.03 5.88
N LEU A 367 6.68 6.68 5.01
CA LEU A 367 5.90 7.65 4.24
C LEU A 367 5.09 8.61 5.13
N SER A 368 4.30 8.10 6.06
CA SER A 368 3.48 8.95 6.94
C SER A 368 4.30 9.62 8.05
N GLU A 369 5.35 8.95 8.56
CA GLU A 369 6.25 9.50 9.58
C GLU A 369 7.17 10.59 9.04
N THR A 370 7.72 10.43 7.83
CA THR A 370 8.51 11.48 7.19
C THR A 370 7.63 12.67 6.84
N ALA A 371 6.40 12.41 6.41
CA ALA A 371 5.44 13.47 6.16
C ALA A 371 5.16 14.30 7.42
N PHE A 372 5.08 13.67 8.58
CA PHE A 372 4.97 14.37 9.86
C PHE A 372 6.24 15.17 10.21
N LYS A 373 7.40 14.50 10.20
CA LYS A 373 8.69 15.11 10.60
C LYS A 373 9.09 16.31 9.73
N GLN A 374 8.69 16.33 8.46
CA GLN A 374 9.06 17.36 7.49
C GLN A 374 7.88 18.27 7.11
N ASP A 375 6.74 18.17 7.81
CA ASP A 375 5.48 18.86 7.50
C ASP A 375 5.07 18.78 6.02
N ILE A 376 5.31 17.62 5.39
CA ILE A 376 4.93 17.36 4.01
C ILE A 376 3.45 16.99 3.98
N ARG A 377 2.67 17.74 3.20
CA ARG A 377 1.25 17.47 2.98
C ARG A 377 0.95 16.77 1.66
N ILE A 378 1.88 16.82 0.70
CA ILE A 378 1.70 16.22 -0.63
C ILE A 378 2.86 15.27 -0.90
N VAL A 379 2.54 14.03 -1.27
CA VAL A 379 3.52 13.01 -1.65
C VAL A 379 3.39 12.65 -3.12
N ASP A 380 4.51 12.27 -3.71
CA ASP A 380 4.62 11.77 -5.07
C ASP A 380 5.54 10.54 -5.15
N MET A 381 5.79 10.06 -6.36
CA MET A 381 6.66 8.90 -6.58
C MET A 381 8.13 9.17 -6.24
N ASP A 382 8.60 10.41 -6.28
CA ASP A 382 9.98 10.75 -5.90
C ASP A 382 10.15 10.61 -4.38
N ILE A 383 9.20 11.13 -3.61
CA ILE A 383 9.15 10.95 -2.15
C ILE A 383 9.01 9.45 -1.81
N TYR A 384 8.04 8.75 -2.38
CA TYR A 384 7.82 7.32 -2.11
C TYR A 384 9.06 6.45 -2.38
N ASN A 385 9.82 6.75 -3.44
CA ASN A 385 11.01 5.98 -3.80
C ASN A 385 12.23 6.23 -2.92
N THR A 386 12.22 7.32 -2.16
CA THR A 386 13.35 7.80 -1.37
C THR A 386 13.06 7.90 0.12
N VAL A 387 11.82 7.66 0.55
CA VAL A 387 11.43 7.90 1.94
C VAL A 387 12.20 7.05 2.94
N ASP A 388 12.55 5.82 2.56
CA ASP A 388 13.33 4.87 3.35
C ASP A 388 14.84 4.93 3.05
N LYS A 389 15.29 5.98 2.35
CA LYS A 389 16.68 6.15 1.91
C LYS A 389 17.33 7.38 2.55
N PRO A 390 18.68 7.39 2.64
CA PRO A 390 19.44 8.52 3.18
C PRO A 390 19.55 9.71 2.20
N PHE A 391 18.90 9.65 1.05
CA PHE A 391 18.87 10.70 0.05
C PHE A 391 17.45 10.93 -0.45
N SER A 392 17.22 12.05 -1.11
CA SER A 392 16.03 12.40 -1.88
C SER A 392 16.43 12.83 -3.29
N TYR A 393 15.44 12.96 -4.18
CA TYR A 393 15.65 13.51 -5.51
C TYR A 393 15.40 15.02 -5.50
N TYR A 394 16.18 15.76 -6.28
CA TYR A 394 16.16 17.21 -6.32
C TYR A 394 16.28 17.73 -7.76
N GLN A 395 15.55 18.79 -8.09
CA GLN A 395 15.69 19.55 -9.32
C GLN A 395 16.02 20.99 -8.94
N HIS A 396 17.10 21.53 -9.49
CA HIS A 396 17.44 22.93 -9.32
C HIS A 396 16.35 23.83 -9.93
N PRO A 397 15.89 24.89 -9.23
CA PRO A 397 14.77 25.71 -9.71
C PRO A 397 15.11 26.56 -10.94
N VAL A 398 16.38 26.90 -11.14
CA VAL A 398 16.83 27.74 -12.26
C VAL A 398 17.07 26.90 -13.51
N PHE A 399 16.53 27.39 -14.63
CA PHE A 399 16.87 26.95 -15.97
C PHE A 399 18.05 27.80 -16.47
N PHE A 400 19.19 27.17 -16.68
CA PHE A 400 20.40 27.79 -17.19
C PHE A 400 20.27 28.05 -18.69
N LYS A 401 20.81 29.17 -19.17
CA LYS A 401 20.76 29.52 -20.60
C LYS A 401 21.75 28.68 -21.41
N THR A 402 22.85 28.28 -20.79
CA THR A 402 23.93 27.54 -21.44
C THR A 402 24.27 26.25 -20.67
N TYR A 403 24.88 25.29 -21.36
CA TYR A 403 25.37 24.06 -20.73
C TYR A 403 26.51 24.40 -19.75
N GLU A 404 27.35 25.35 -20.11
CA GLU A 404 28.48 25.83 -19.33
C GLU A 404 28.02 26.38 -17.99
N GLU A 405 26.94 27.17 -17.96
CA GLU A 405 26.30 27.64 -16.72
C GLU A 405 25.81 26.48 -15.85
N ALA A 406 25.14 25.49 -16.44
CA ALA A 406 24.65 24.31 -15.69
C ALA A 406 25.80 23.46 -15.12
N VAL A 407 26.92 23.35 -15.84
CA VAL A 407 28.12 22.64 -15.35
C VAL A 407 28.82 23.44 -14.26
N ARG A 408 28.94 24.76 -14.39
CA ARG A 408 29.51 25.62 -13.34
C ARG A 408 28.68 25.59 -12.07
N TYR A 409 27.36 25.51 -12.17
CA TYR A 409 26.50 25.25 -11.01
C TYR A 409 26.90 23.95 -10.27
N LEU A 410 27.20 22.86 -11.00
CA LEU A 410 27.60 21.62 -10.36
C LEU A 410 28.91 21.74 -9.56
N GLU A 411 29.80 22.68 -9.90
CA GLU A 411 31.02 22.95 -9.11
C GLU A 411 30.75 23.67 -7.79
N THR A 412 29.62 24.38 -7.68
CA THR A 412 29.26 25.06 -6.41
C THR A 412 29.14 24.07 -5.27
N GLN A 413 28.80 22.81 -5.57
CA GLN A 413 28.77 21.69 -4.63
C GLN A 413 28.04 22.06 -3.33
N GLU A 414 26.82 22.60 -3.46
CA GLU A 414 25.99 22.98 -2.31
C GLU A 414 26.00 21.87 -1.25
N GLU A 415 26.16 22.24 0.02
CA GLU A 415 26.46 21.30 1.11
C GLU A 415 25.45 20.14 1.17
N HIS A 416 24.17 20.44 0.93
CA HIS A 416 23.09 19.45 0.91
C HIS A 416 23.12 18.46 -0.27
N LEU A 417 23.98 18.69 -1.27
CA LEU A 417 24.20 17.80 -2.42
C LEU A 417 25.38 16.84 -2.19
N LYS A 418 26.17 17.05 -1.14
CA LYS A 418 27.27 16.16 -0.75
C LYS A 418 26.79 15.09 0.24
N PRO A 419 27.28 13.84 0.15
CA PRO A 419 27.17 12.91 1.27
C PRO A 419 27.86 13.49 2.50
N LYS A 420 27.30 13.18 3.69
CA LYS A 420 27.98 13.43 4.96
C LYS A 420 29.37 12.77 4.92
N ASP A 421 30.38 13.49 5.40
CA ASP A 421 31.76 13.02 5.56
C ASP A 421 32.57 12.76 4.26
N CYS A 422 32.21 13.42 3.14
CA CYS A 422 33.02 13.36 1.91
C CYS A 422 33.73 14.69 1.60
N GLU A 423 35.06 14.71 1.73
CA GLU A 423 35.91 15.88 1.41
C GLU A 423 36.27 15.99 -0.08
N LYS A 424 36.00 14.97 -0.89
CA LYS A 424 36.47 14.94 -2.29
C LYS A 424 35.61 15.83 -3.20
N ILE A 425 36.25 16.85 -3.77
CA ILE A 425 35.73 17.60 -4.93
C ILE A 425 35.85 16.72 -6.17
N ILE A 426 34.72 16.21 -6.68
CA ILE A 426 34.69 15.21 -7.77
C ILE A 426 34.36 15.83 -9.14
N ILE A 427 33.86 17.07 -9.16
CA ILE A 427 33.43 17.78 -10.37
C ILE A 427 34.51 18.78 -10.78
N ASN A 428 34.94 18.67 -12.04
CA ASN A 428 35.85 19.61 -12.70
C ASN A 428 35.15 20.10 -13.97
N ALA A 429 34.59 21.31 -13.91
CA ALA A 429 33.79 21.91 -14.98
C ALA A 429 34.62 22.08 -16.23
N GLU A 430 35.85 22.58 -16.12
CA GLU A 430 36.72 22.82 -17.28
C GLU A 430 36.89 21.54 -18.11
N LYS A 431 37.15 20.41 -17.45
CA LYS A 431 37.24 19.10 -18.10
C LYS A 431 35.89 18.63 -18.68
N MET A 432 34.78 18.95 -18.03
CA MET A 432 33.43 18.57 -18.49
C MET A 432 32.93 19.42 -19.67
N ILE A 433 33.26 20.71 -19.68
CA ILE A 433 32.97 21.68 -20.74
C ILE A 433 33.82 21.33 -21.96
N ALA A 434 35.15 21.23 -21.80
CA ALA A 434 36.08 20.95 -22.90
C ALA A 434 35.76 19.64 -23.64
N LYS A 435 35.31 18.60 -22.92
CA LYS A 435 35.00 17.29 -23.51
C LYS A 435 33.53 17.12 -23.90
N LYS A 436 32.65 18.10 -23.62
CA LYS A 436 31.18 17.96 -23.71
C LYS A 436 30.69 16.60 -23.20
N LYS A 437 31.30 16.10 -22.11
CA LYS A 437 31.29 14.66 -21.76
C LYS A 437 29.88 14.10 -21.51
N TRP A 438 28.93 14.96 -21.15
CA TRP A 438 27.63 14.56 -20.61
C TRP A 438 26.44 14.95 -21.50
N ILE A 439 26.70 15.68 -22.59
CA ILE A 439 25.69 16.01 -23.59
C ILE A 439 26.25 15.78 -25.00
N LEU A 440 25.43 15.26 -25.90
CA LEU A 440 25.76 15.08 -27.32
C LEU A 440 24.77 15.85 -28.18
N ARG A 441 25.22 16.30 -29.36
CA ARG A 441 24.31 16.69 -30.44
C ARG A 441 24.07 15.46 -31.33
N ARG A 442 22.82 15.07 -31.57
CA ARG A 442 22.47 13.92 -32.45
C ARG A 442 21.44 14.37 -33.50
N GLY A 443 21.71 14.07 -34.77
CA GLY A 443 20.91 14.52 -35.92
C GLY A 443 20.04 13.42 -36.54
N GLY A 444 18.88 13.85 -37.06
CA GLY A 444 17.86 13.05 -37.76
C GLY A 444 16.64 13.90 -38.15
N LEU A 445 16.44 15.02 -37.45
CA LEU A 445 15.63 16.16 -37.87
C LEU A 445 16.61 17.30 -38.20
N GLU A 446 16.25 18.21 -39.11
CA GLU A 446 17.16 19.09 -39.89
C GLU A 446 18.11 20.03 -39.09
N THR A 447 18.12 20.01 -37.76
CA THR A 447 19.15 20.61 -36.91
C THR A 447 19.45 19.69 -35.71
N GLY A 448 20.73 19.50 -35.35
CA GLY A 448 21.12 18.52 -34.32
C GLY A 448 20.77 18.93 -32.89
N HIS A 449 19.88 18.22 -32.22
CA HIS A 449 19.46 18.50 -30.83
C HIS A 449 20.45 18.00 -29.78
N TRP A 450 20.51 18.68 -28.64
CA TRP A 450 21.22 18.28 -27.43
C TRP A 450 20.49 17.16 -26.69
N ILE A 451 21.25 16.18 -26.24
CA ILE A 451 20.74 15.02 -25.50
C ILE A 451 21.70 14.71 -24.35
N SER A 452 21.15 14.47 -23.15
CA SER A 452 21.93 13.99 -22.00
C SER A 452 22.40 12.55 -22.22
N ASN A 453 23.69 12.29 -22.10
CA ASN A 453 24.25 10.95 -22.24
C ASN A 453 23.65 9.94 -21.25
N SER A 454 23.37 10.39 -20.03
CA SER A 454 22.76 9.56 -18.99
C SER A 454 21.34 9.09 -19.32
N LEU A 455 20.68 9.69 -20.31
CA LEU A 455 19.32 9.34 -20.74
C LEU A 455 19.31 8.52 -22.04
N ILE A 456 20.47 8.33 -22.67
CA ILE A 456 20.63 7.48 -23.86
C ILE A 456 20.74 6.03 -23.39
N THR A 457 19.65 5.30 -23.50
CA THR A 457 19.61 3.86 -23.21
C THR A 457 19.79 3.03 -24.48
N LYS A 458 20.14 1.74 -24.34
CA LYS A 458 20.20 0.79 -25.47
C LYS A 458 18.90 0.80 -26.28
N ASN A 459 17.75 0.81 -25.60
CA ASN A 459 16.44 0.90 -26.24
C ASN A 459 16.23 2.21 -27.01
N VAL A 460 16.74 3.35 -26.51
CA VAL A 460 16.68 4.64 -27.23
C VAL A 460 17.53 4.60 -28.50
N ILE A 461 18.70 3.95 -28.44
CA ILE A 461 19.57 3.76 -29.60
C ILE A 461 18.88 2.86 -30.64
N GLU A 462 18.30 1.74 -30.22
CA GLU A 462 17.66 0.75 -31.10
C GLU A 462 16.33 1.25 -31.69
N SER A 463 15.53 1.99 -30.92
CA SER A 463 14.23 2.50 -31.37
C SER A 463 14.29 3.81 -32.15
N GLY A 464 15.44 4.51 -32.12
CA GLY A 464 15.61 5.85 -32.69
C GLY A 464 14.78 6.95 -32.00
N LYS A 465 14.02 6.63 -30.94
CA LYS A 465 13.15 7.57 -30.24
C LYS A 465 13.88 8.16 -29.04
N VAL A 466 14.44 9.35 -29.24
CA VAL A 466 15.03 10.15 -28.17
C VAL A 466 13.92 10.83 -27.37
N LEU A 467 14.05 10.84 -26.04
CA LEU A 467 13.14 11.57 -25.17
C LEU A 467 13.51 13.06 -25.18
N PHE A 468 12.65 13.88 -25.80
CA PHE A 468 12.77 15.33 -25.80
C PHE A 468 12.00 15.94 -24.62
N PHE A 469 12.67 16.80 -23.85
CA PHE A 469 12.03 17.52 -22.76
C PHE A 469 11.63 18.93 -23.20
N THR A 470 10.35 19.25 -23.07
CA THR A 470 9.87 20.63 -22.94
C THR A 470 9.61 20.90 -21.47
N LYS A 471 9.39 22.16 -21.09
CA LYS A 471 9.03 22.50 -19.70
C LYS A 471 7.85 21.66 -19.20
N LYS A 472 6.81 21.52 -20.04
CA LYS A 472 5.62 20.69 -19.75
C LYS A 472 5.96 19.21 -19.56
N THR A 473 6.78 18.61 -20.42
CA THR A 473 7.10 17.18 -20.29
C THR A 473 8.05 16.91 -19.12
N LEU A 474 8.93 17.86 -18.80
CA LEU A 474 9.81 17.79 -17.63
C LEU A 474 9.00 17.83 -16.32
N GLU A 475 8.04 18.75 -16.21
CA GLU A 475 7.19 18.93 -15.01
C GLU A 475 6.39 17.68 -14.65
N ILE A 476 5.92 16.92 -15.65
CA ILE A 476 5.19 15.67 -15.42
C ILE A 476 6.10 14.44 -15.28
N THR A 477 7.41 14.57 -15.54
CA THR A 477 8.35 13.46 -15.47
C THR A 477 8.99 13.39 -14.08
N PRO A 478 8.72 12.34 -13.28
CA PRO A 478 9.34 12.15 -11.97
C PRO A 478 10.87 12.18 -12.06
N ILE A 479 11.52 12.79 -11.07
CA ILE A 479 12.98 13.00 -11.05
C ILE A 479 13.70 11.66 -11.02
N PHE A 480 13.19 10.67 -10.29
CA PHE A 480 13.78 9.33 -10.17
C PHE A 480 13.94 8.60 -11.51
N LYS A 481 13.15 8.97 -12.54
CA LYS A 481 13.28 8.38 -13.89
C LYS A 481 14.43 8.96 -14.68
N THR A 482 14.88 10.15 -14.31
CA THR A 482 15.93 10.88 -15.01
C THR A 482 17.24 10.86 -14.27
N VAL A 483 17.24 10.52 -12.99
CA VAL A 483 18.42 10.52 -12.13
C VAL A 483 18.58 9.18 -11.44
N ALA A 484 19.76 8.58 -11.58
CA ALA A 484 20.09 7.33 -10.92
C ALA A 484 20.27 7.51 -9.40
N GLN A 485 20.09 6.41 -8.66
CA GLN A 485 20.49 6.37 -7.26
C GLN A 485 22.00 6.59 -7.13
N PRO A 486 22.49 7.15 -6.01
CA PRO A 486 23.92 7.32 -5.79
C PRO A 486 24.65 5.99 -5.72
N ASP A 487 25.67 5.85 -6.57
CA ASP A 487 26.70 4.84 -6.46
C ASP A 487 27.78 5.36 -5.50
N THR A 488 27.94 4.67 -4.37
CA THR A 488 28.91 5.00 -3.31
C THR A 488 30.36 5.01 -3.82
N LEU A 489 30.63 4.35 -4.95
CA LEU A 489 31.98 4.26 -5.53
C LEU A 489 32.28 5.38 -6.55
N LYS A 490 31.26 6.10 -7.06
CA LYS A 490 31.44 7.02 -8.21
C LYS A 490 30.88 8.43 -8.04
N TYR A 491 30.11 8.72 -6.98
CA TYR A 491 29.60 10.06 -6.65
C TYR A 491 29.05 10.84 -7.86
N ARG A 492 28.20 10.20 -8.65
CA ARG A 492 27.56 10.84 -9.81
C ARG A 492 26.09 10.47 -9.85
N SER A 493 25.27 11.35 -9.33
CA SER A 493 23.82 11.23 -9.44
C SER A 493 23.20 12.50 -9.95
N PHE A 494 23.92 13.26 -10.78
CA PHE A 494 23.32 14.40 -11.48
C PHE A 494 23.05 14.04 -12.93
N VAL A 495 22.04 14.69 -13.49
CA VAL A 495 21.76 14.73 -14.93
C VAL A 495 21.45 16.17 -15.31
N ILE A 496 22.17 16.67 -16.30
CA ILE A 496 21.87 17.95 -16.95
C ILE A 496 20.91 17.62 -18.09
N ILE A 497 19.71 18.18 -18.07
CA ILE A 497 18.65 17.93 -19.03
C ILE A 497 18.47 19.16 -19.92
N PRO A 498 18.66 19.03 -21.25
CA PRO A 498 18.24 20.04 -22.21
C PRO A 498 16.71 20.13 -22.25
N VAL A 499 16.19 21.34 -22.12
CA VAL A 499 14.76 21.66 -22.08
C VAL A 499 14.45 22.66 -23.17
N TYR A 500 13.67 22.21 -24.14
CA TYR A 500 13.26 22.95 -25.31
C TYR A 500 11.98 23.74 -25.06
N LYS A 501 11.86 24.88 -25.75
CA LYS A 501 10.64 25.69 -25.74
C LYS A 501 9.42 24.86 -26.21
N ASP A 502 9.58 24.16 -27.33
CA ASP A 502 8.60 23.24 -27.89
C ASP A 502 9.30 22.14 -28.71
N LYS A 503 8.52 21.32 -29.43
CA LYS A 503 9.06 20.18 -30.20
C LYS A 503 9.73 20.58 -31.52
N LEU A 504 9.49 21.80 -32.00
CA LEU A 504 10.01 22.35 -33.25
C LEU A 504 11.24 23.23 -33.01
N ALA A 505 11.47 23.63 -31.75
CA ALA A 505 12.63 24.40 -31.33
C ALA A 505 13.97 23.76 -31.77
N GLY A 506 14.82 24.58 -32.37
CA GLY A 506 16.19 24.20 -32.76
C GLY A 506 17.13 24.12 -31.55
N ALA A 507 18.37 23.68 -31.81
CA ALA A 507 19.39 23.48 -30.78
C ALA A 507 19.82 24.76 -30.03
N GLU A 508 19.51 25.93 -30.59
CA GLU A 508 19.81 27.25 -30.03
C GLU A 508 18.69 27.79 -29.13
N GLU A 509 17.48 27.22 -29.21
CA GLU A 509 16.32 27.55 -28.35
C GLU A 509 16.17 26.54 -27.20
N VAL A 510 17.28 26.26 -26.53
CA VAL A 510 17.37 25.28 -25.44
C VAL A 510 17.79 25.96 -24.14
N SER A 511 17.20 25.52 -23.05
CA SER A 511 17.65 25.81 -21.70
C SER A 511 18.11 24.52 -21.03
N PHE A 512 18.83 24.61 -19.92
CA PHE A 512 19.35 23.44 -19.22
C PHE A 512 18.86 23.44 -17.78
N VAL A 513 18.37 22.30 -17.31
CA VAL A 513 18.04 22.10 -15.89
C VAL A 513 18.92 21.00 -15.32
N VAL A 514 19.26 21.12 -14.04
CA VAL A 514 20.04 20.11 -13.32
C VAL A 514 19.14 19.37 -12.36
N ARG A 515 19.09 18.05 -12.50
CA ARG A 515 18.50 17.15 -11.50
C ARG A 515 19.62 16.39 -10.80
N HIS A 516 19.54 16.21 -9.49
CA HIS A 516 20.53 15.48 -8.68
C HIS A 516 19.84 14.74 -7.52
N THR A 517 20.64 14.04 -6.72
CA THR A 517 20.27 13.43 -5.45
C THR A 517 20.77 14.35 -4.34
N LYS A 518 19.88 14.67 -3.41
CA LYS A 518 20.16 15.47 -2.21
C LYS A 518 20.27 14.53 -1.01
N TRP A 519 21.31 14.63 -0.19
CA TRP A 519 21.46 13.77 0.99
C TRP A 519 20.67 14.35 2.17
N LYS A 520 20.10 13.47 3.00
CA LYS A 520 19.25 13.82 4.15
C LYS A 520 20.02 14.02 5.45
#